data_AF-A0A968NZN9-F1
#
_entry.id   AF-A0A968NZN9-F1
#
_cell.length_a   1.000
_cell.length_b   1.000
_cell.length_c   1.000
_cell.angle_alpha   90.00
_cell.angle_beta   90.00
_cell.angle_gamma   90.00
#
_symmetry.space_group_name_H-M   'P 1'
#
loop_
_entity.id
_entity.type
_entity.pdbx_description
1 polymer ?
#
loop_
_entity_poly.entity_id
_entity_poly.type
_entity_poly.pdbx_seq_one_letter_code
_entity_poly.pdbx_strand_id
1 'polypeptide(L)'
;MSTAAVSASTPAAPVSPPTAPSNLTASAASATSINLAWNDNSNNESGFKIERSTNGGTTFIQIAVTSSDVRAYTDNNLTQQTTYTYRLRATNSAGDSNYSANAAAMTPAALNMATYSYLSANVLAPKCAGCHGGNNPSAGISYASYNATLATVVKGNAAGSRLYTSIVSGRMPPGTPLNAAQIDAIKTWIDAGALNN
;
A
#
# COMPACT_ATOMS: atom_id res chain seq x y z
N MET A 1 43.01 -49.97 34.09
CA MET A 1 41.76 -49.30 34.48
C MET A 1 41.68 -48.01 33.68
N SER A 2 40.72 -47.88 32.77
CA SER A 2 40.56 -46.68 31.92
C SER A 2 39.71 -45.66 32.69
N THR A 3 40.27 -44.50 32.99
CA THR A 3 39.53 -43.39 33.59
C THR A 3 38.69 -42.71 32.51
N ALA A 4 37.36 -42.86 32.58
CA ALA A 4 36.45 -42.07 31.78
C ALA A 4 36.47 -40.62 32.29
N ALA A 5 36.79 -39.67 31.41
CA ALA A 5 36.63 -38.25 31.71
C ALA A 5 35.14 -37.91 31.70
N VAL A 6 34.62 -37.46 32.83
CA VAL A 6 33.25 -36.94 32.94
C VAL A 6 33.29 -35.47 32.55
N SER A 7 32.78 -35.12 31.37
CA SER A 7 32.58 -33.73 30.99
C SER A 7 31.42 -33.14 31.78
N ALA A 8 31.72 -32.33 32.79
CA ALA A 8 30.72 -31.53 33.49
C ALA A 8 30.37 -30.30 32.64
N SER A 9 29.14 -30.24 32.13
CA SER A 9 28.57 -29.03 31.53
C SER A 9 28.01 -28.16 32.65
N THR A 10 28.55 -26.95 32.82
CA THR A 10 27.89 -25.90 33.60
C THR A 10 26.49 -25.62 33.02
N PRO A 11 25.41 -25.60 33.81
CA PRO A 11 24.09 -25.20 33.32
C PRO A 11 24.15 -23.78 32.76
N ALA A 12 23.54 -23.57 31.59
CA ALA A 12 23.36 -22.22 31.05
C ALA A 12 22.55 -21.37 32.02
N ALA A 13 22.90 -20.07 32.12
CA ALA A 13 22.14 -19.12 32.93
C ALA A 13 20.66 -19.12 32.52
N PRO A 14 19.72 -18.95 33.48
CA PRO A 14 18.30 -18.94 33.17
C PRO A 14 17.98 -17.79 32.20
N VAL A 15 17.26 -18.12 31.13
CA VAL A 15 16.78 -17.14 30.14
C VAL A 15 15.69 -16.27 30.77
N SER A 16 15.78 -14.95 30.61
CA SER A 16 14.74 -14.01 31.02
C SER A 16 13.86 -13.62 29.83
N PRO A 17 12.61 -13.16 30.05
CA PRO A 17 11.80 -12.59 28.97
C PRO A 17 12.52 -11.41 28.30
N PRO A 18 12.26 -11.14 27.00
CA PRO A 18 12.92 -10.04 26.29
C PRO A 18 12.45 -8.66 26.74
N THR A 19 13.26 -7.64 26.45
CA THR A 19 12.85 -6.24 26.57
C THR A 19 11.80 -5.91 25.51
N ALA A 20 10.77 -5.13 25.89
CA ALA A 20 9.70 -4.77 24.96
C ALA A 20 10.20 -3.90 23.79
N PRO A 21 9.70 -4.13 22.56
CA PRO A 21 9.97 -3.25 21.43
C PRO A 21 9.36 -1.85 21.66
N SER A 22 9.94 -0.83 21.02
CA SER A 22 9.52 0.57 21.15
C SER A 22 9.36 1.25 19.79
N ASN A 23 8.83 2.48 19.77
CA ASN A 23 8.66 3.28 18.56
C ASN A 23 7.96 2.54 17.40
N LEU A 24 6.93 1.74 17.72
CA LEU A 24 6.07 1.16 16.70
C LEU A 24 5.42 2.27 15.89
N THR A 25 5.55 2.19 14.57
CA THR A 25 4.88 3.06 13.61
C THR A 25 4.06 2.21 12.64
N ALA A 26 2.96 2.79 12.15
CA ALA A 26 2.12 2.19 11.12
C ALA A 26 1.89 3.24 10.03
N SER A 27 2.07 2.85 8.76
CA SER A 27 1.86 3.72 7.60
C SER A 27 1.16 2.96 6.50
N ALA A 28 0.09 3.52 5.94
CA ALA A 28 -0.62 2.90 4.83
C ALA A 28 0.26 2.89 3.57
N ALA A 29 0.51 1.69 3.04
CA ALA A 29 1.29 1.49 1.82
C ALA A 29 0.40 1.43 0.58
N SER A 30 -0.82 0.94 0.74
CA SER A 30 -1.85 0.91 -0.30
C SER A 30 -3.24 0.86 0.34
N ALA A 31 -4.29 0.83 -0.48
CA ALA A 31 -5.66 0.61 -0.01
C ALA A 31 -5.86 -0.76 0.67
N THR A 32 -4.93 -1.70 0.51
CA THR A 32 -5.02 -3.05 1.06
C THR A 32 -3.79 -3.47 1.85
N SER A 33 -2.89 -2.54 2.21
CA SER A 33 -1.71 -2.86 3.01
C SER A 33 -1.21 -1.71 3.88
N ILE A 34 -0.65 -2.08 5.04
CA ILE A 34 -0.02 -1.18 6.01
C ILE A 34 1.38 -1.72 6.33
N ASN A 35 2.38 -0.84 6.27
CA ASN A 35 3.74 -1.12 6.70
C ASN A 35 3.89 -0.77 8.19
N LEU A 36 4.49 -1.68 8.94
CA LEU A 36 4.90 -1.52 10.33
C LEU A 36 6.41 -1.45 10.42
N ALA A 37 6.91 -0.58 11.29
CA ALA A 37 8.32 -0.53 11.67
C ALA A 37 8.45 -0.25 13.16
N TRP A 38 9.46 -0.82 13.82
CA TRP A 38 9.69 -0.66 15.25
C TRP A 38 11.18 -0.70 15.59
N ASN A 39 11.51 -0.25 16.81
CA ASN A 39 12.80 -0.47 17.42
C ASN A 39 12.80 -1.79 18.18
N ASP A 40 13.79 -2.61 17.86
CA ASP A 40 14.18 -3.77 18.63
C ASP A 40 15.08 -3.32 19.79
N ASN A 41 14.70 -3.73 21.01
CA ASN A 41 15.40 -3.37 22.25
C ASN A 41 15.93 -4.61 22.98
N SER A 42 15.86 -5.79 22.36
CA SER A 42 16.33 -7.05 22.90
C SER A 42 17.45 -7.63 22.03
N ASN A 43 18.19 -8.56 22.61
CA ASN A 43 19.19 -9.39 21.92
C ASN A 43 19.03 -10.87 22.28
N ASN A 44 17.89 -11.19 22.89
CA ASN A 44 17.56 -12.48 23.49
C ASN A 44 16.15 -12.93 23.09
N GLU A 45 15.52 -12.27 22.11
CA GLU A 45 14.27 -12.66 21.51
C GLU A 45 14.47 -13.69 20.40
N SER A 46 13.53 -14.61 20.25
CA SER A 46 13.42 -15.49 19.10
C SER A 46 12.51 -14.91 18.01
N GLY A 47 11.88 -13.76 18.26
CA GLY A 47 11.01 -13.08 17.30
C GLY A 47 10.04 -12.09 17.95
N PHE A 48 9.13 -11.55 17.12
CA PHE A 48 8.09 -10.61 17.54
C PHE A 48 6.70 -11.12 17.19
N LYS A 49 5.80 -11.13 18.17
CA LYS A 49 4.38 -11.42 17.99
C LYS A 49 3.65 -10.12 17.65
N ILE A 50 3.08 -10.05 16.45
CA ILE A 50 2.38 -8.86 15.95
C ILE A 50 0.88 -9.09 16.09
N GLU A 51 0.21 -8.14 16.73
CA GLU A 51 -1.24 -8.16 16.88
C GLU A 51 -1.91 -6.95 16.23
N ARG A 52 -3.12 -7.17 15.72
CA ARG A 52 -3.95 -6.18 15.04
C ARG A 52 -5.33 -6.11 15.64
N SER A 53 -5.88 -4.91 15.68
CA SER A 53 -7.24 -4.58 16.09
C SER A 53 -7.94 -3.81 14.99
N THR A 54 -9.23 -4.11 14.78
CA THR A 54 -10.13 -3.38 13.86
C THR A 54 -11.20 -2.56 14.60
N ASN A 55 -11.13 -2.50 15.94
CA ASN A 55 -12.12 -1.85 16.80
C ASN A 55 -11.47 -0.85 17.77
N GLY A 56 -10.49 -0.10 17.27
CA GLY A 56 -9.84 0.98 18.01
C GLY A 56 -8.90 0.52 19.13
N GLY A 57 -8.47 -0.75 19.12
CA GLY A 57 -7.61 -1.32 20.17
C GLY A 57 -8.38 -1.97 21.32
N THR A 58 -9.69 -2.22 21.19
CA THR A 58 -10.48 -2.92 22.21
C THR A 58 -10.14 -4.41 22.25
N THR A 59 -10.06 -5.06 21.08
CA THR A 59 -9.64 -6.46 20.94
C THR A 59 -8.54 -6.58 19.91
N PHE A 60 -7.58 -7.46 20.17
CA PHE A 60 -6.43 -7.71 19.32
C PHE A 60 -6.38 -9.19 18.94
N ILE A 61 -6.01 -9.46 17.68
CA ILE A 61 -5.71 -10.80 17.18
C ILE A 61 -4.25 -10.85 16.73
N GLN A 62 -3.53 -11.93 17.05
CA GLN A 62 -2.20 -12.15 16.51
C GLN A 62 -2.29 -12.47 15.03
N ILE A 63 -1.58 -11.70 14.20
CA ILE A 63 -1.58 -11.87 12.74
C ILE A 63 -0.27 -12.46 12.21
N ALA A 64 0.82 -12.35 12.97
CA ALA A 64 2.12 -12.85 12.56
C ALA A 64 3.05 -13.08 13.76
N VAL A 65 4.07 -13.91 13.52
CA VAL A 65 5.29 -13.99 14.33
C VAL A 65 6.47 -13.85 13.38
N THR A 66 7.35 -12.88 13.62
CA THR A 66 8.59 -12.72 12.82
C THR A 66 9.72 -13.56 13.39
N SER A 67 10.81 -13.71 12.63
CA SER A 67 12.09 -14.17 13.19
C SER A 67 12.73 -13.10 14.11
N SER A 68 13.80 -13.47 14.81
CA SER A 68 14.63 -12.55 15.61
C SER A 68 15.19 -11.41 14.76
N ASP A 69 15.55 -10.30 15.40
CA ASP A 69 16.18 -9.11 14.80
C ASP A 69 15.37 -8.40 13.70
N VAL A 70 14.17 -8.87 13.36
CA VAL A 70 13.29 -8.23 12.38
C VAL A 70 12.69 -6.96 12.97
N ARG A 71 12.71 -5.87 12.18
CA ARG A 71 12.27 -4.53 12.60
C ARG A 71 11.16 -3.94 11.73
N ALA A 72 10.61 -4.73 10.81
CA ALA A 72 9.55 -4.32 9.91
C ALA A 72 8.63 -5.48 9.52
N TYR A 73 7.37 -5.16 9.23
CA TYR A 73 6.38 -6.11 8.75
C TYR A 73 5.35 -5.41 7.87
N THR A 74 4.92 -6.04 6.79
CA THR A 74 3.82 -5.53 5.96
C THR A 74 2.58 -6.38 6.17
N ASP A 75 1.53 -5.77 6.70
CA ASP A 75 0.20 -6.38 6.76
C ASP A 75 -0.53 -6.16 5.44
N ASN A 76 -0.99 -7.24 4.83
CA ASN A 76 -1.59 -7.27 3.49
C ASN A 76 -3.05 -7.73 3.56
N ASN A 77 -3.75 -7.68 2.42
CA ASN A 77 -5.15 -8.12 2.29
C ASN A 77 -6.10 -7.37 3.24
N LEU A 78 -5.83 -6.09 3.46
CA LEU A 78 -6.65 -5.21 4.27
C LEU A 78 -7.83 -4.67 3.47
N THR A 79 -8.89 -4.28 4.18
CA THR A 79 -10.01 -3.55 3.60
C THR A 79 -9.63 -2.09 3.47
N GLN A 80 -9.95 -1.46 2.33
CA GLN A 80 -9.77 -0.04 2.12
C GLN A 80 -10.59 0.79 3.11
N GLN A 81 -10.18 2.04 3.34
CA GLN A 81 -10.90 2.98 4.21
C GLN A 81 -11.18 2.41 5.62
N THR A 82 -10.27 1.59 6.14
CA THR A 82 -10.42 0.93 7.44
C THR A 82 -9.23 1.26 8.31
N THR A 83 -9.49 1.70 9.54
CA THR A 83 -8.45 1.94 10.54
C THR A 83 -8.05 0.64 11.22
N TYR A 84 -6.76 0.35 11.21
CA TYR A 84 -6.16 -0.77 11.92
C TYR A 84 -5.23 -0.24 13.00
N THR A 85 -5.37 -0.79 14.21
CA THR A 85 -4.47 -0.52 15.34
C THR A 85 -3.59 -1.72 15.59
N TYR A 86 -2.31 -1.52 15.78
CA TYR A 86 -1.30 -2.55 15.97
C TYR A 86 -0.60 -2.39 17.31
N ARG A 87 -0.16 -3.52 17.84
CA ARG A 87 0.81 -3.62 18.92
C ARG A 87 1.67 -4.86 18.68
N LEU A 88 2.87 -4.88 19.24
CA LEU A 88 3.70 -6.08 19.21
C LEU A 88 4.44 -6.28 20.52
N ARG A 89 4.99 -7.47 20.69
CA ARG A 89 5.87 -7.83 21.80
C ARG A 89 6.95 -8.79 21.33
N ALA A 90 8.11 -8.73 21.96
CA ALA A 90 9.18 -9.69 21.75
C ALA A 90 8.86 -11.00 22.49
N THR A 91 9.35 -12.13 21.98
CA THR A 91 9.10 -13.46 22.56
C THR A 91 10.37 -14.30 22.60
N ASN A 92 10.52 -15.12 23.64
CA ASN A 92 11.51 -16.20 23.70
C ASN A 92 10.97 -17.37 24.55
N SER A 93 11.82 -18.38 24.83
CA SER A 93 11.42 -19.55 25.63
C SER A 93 11.11 -19.23 27.09
N ALA A 94 11.56 -18.09 27.62
CA ALA A 94 11.23 -17.63 28.97
C ALA A 94 9.87 -16.93 29.05
N GLY A 95 9.32 -16.51 27.91
CA GLY A 95 8.03 -15.84 27.81
C GLY A 95 8.04 -14.65 26.88
N ASP A 96 7.00 -13.83 27.00
CA ASP A 96 6.82 -12.62 26.20
C ASP A 96 7.18 -11.36 26.98
N SER A 97 7.64 -10.34 26.28
CA SER A 97 7.77 -9.00 26.83
C SER A 97 6.39 -8.36 27.07
N ASN A 98 6.41 -7.19 27.73
CA ASN A 98 5.28 -6.25 27.62
C ASN A 98 5.05 -5.86 26.14
N TYR A 99 3.84 -5.40 25.83
CA TYR A 99 3.54 -4.83 24.52
C TYR A 99 4.21 -3.46 24.32
N SER A 100 4.48 -3.14 23.07
CA SER A 100 4.76 -1.78 22.62
C SER A 100 3.56 -0.85 22.88
N ALA A 101 3.77 0.46 22.74
CA ALA A 101 2.66 1.38 22.51
C ALA A 101 1.89 1.00 21.23
N ASN A 102 0.61 1.35 21.17
CA ASN A 102 -0.21 1.13 19.99
C ASN A 102 0.18 2.10 18.87
N ALA A 103 0.15 1.64 17.63
CA ALA A 103 0.22 2.48 16.44
C ALA A 103 -1.01 2.21 15.57
N ALA A 104 -1.52 3.23 14.88
CA ALA A 104 -2.68 3.06 14.01
C ALA A 104 -2.47 3.74 12.66
N ALA A 105 -3.03 3.13 11.63
CA ALA A 105 -3.12 3.73 10.30
C ALA A 105 -4.44 3.34 9.65
N MET A 106 -4.97 4.23 8.81
CA MET A 106 -6.15 3.97 8.00
C MET A 106 -5.69 3.67 6.57
N THR A 107 -6.15 2.55 6.01
CA THR A 107 -5.97 2.30 4.58
C THR A 107 -6.71 3.37 3.78
N PRO A 108 -6.11 3.96 2.73
CA PRO A 108 -6.83 4.87 1.85
C PRO A 108 -7.92 4.12 1.06
N ALA A 109 -8.77 4.87 0.36
CA ALA A 109 -9.62 4.28 -0.68
C ALA A 109 -8.76 3.68 -1.80
N ALA A 110 -9.23 2.58 -2.41
CA ALA A 110 -8.61 2.10 -3.63
C ALA A 110 -8.73 3.17 -4.71
N LEU A 111 -7.60 3.50 -5.34
CA LEU A 111 -7.62 4.32 -6.54
C LEU A 111 -8.28 3.49 -7.63
N ASN A 112 -9.52 3.83 -7.98
CA ASN A 112 -10.16 3.21 -9.12
C ASN A 112 -9.61 3.86 -10.40
N MET A 113 -8.46 3.38 -10.87
CA MET A 113 -7.85 3.87 -12.11
C MET A 113 -8.75 3.67 -13.34
N ALA A 114 -9.83 2.91 -13.20
CA ALA A 114 -10.83 2.68 -14.22
C ALA A 114 -12.05 3.61 -14.13
N THR A 115 -12.06 4.69 -13.32
CA THR A 115 -13.13 5.71 -13.32
C THR A 115 -12.71 7.02 -13.98
N TYR A 116 -13.71 7.76 -14.44
CA TYR A 116 -13.50 9.09 -15.00
C TYR A 116 -12.95 10.11 -13.99
N SER A 117 -13.34 10.04 -12.71
CA SER A 117 -12.76 10.92 -11.66
C SER A 117 -11.26 10.74 -11.52
N TYR A 118 -10.79 9.50 -11.46
CA TYR A 118 -9.35 9.23 -11.39
C TYR A 118 -8.64 9.75 -12.65
N LEU A 119 -9.17 9.41 -13.82
CA LEU A 119 -8.56 9.78 -15.10
C LEU A 119 -8.53 11.30 -15.28
N SER A 120 -9.61 12.00 -14.94
CA SER A 120 -9.70 13.45 -15.05
C SER A 120 -8.73 14.14 -14.10
N ALA A 121 -8.68 13.76 -12.82
CA ALA A 121 -7.81 14.38 -11.84
C ALA A 121 -6.31 14.18 -12.12
N ASN A 122 -5.92 12.98 -12.57
CA ASN A 122 -4.51 12.59 -12.66
C ASN A 122 -3.92 12.69 -14.07
N VAL A 123 -4.76 12.79 -15.10
CA VAL A 123 -4.32 12.80 -16.50
C VAL A 123 -4.95 13.93 -17.30
N LEU A 124 -6.27 13.92 -17.50
CA LEU A 124 -6.91 14.83 -18.47
C LEU A 124 -6.84 16.30 -18.03
N ALA A 125 -7.14 16.61 -16.77
CA ALA A 125 -7.05 17.98 -16.26
C ALA A 125 -5.62 18.53 -16.31
N PRO A 126 -4.59 17.86 -15.75
CA PRO A 126 -3.24 18.42 -15.73
C PRO A 126 -2.52 18.39 -17.08
N LYS A 127 -2.87 17.47 -18.00
CA LYS A 127 -2.11 17.28 -19.26
C LYS A 127 -2.85 17.71 -20.52
N CYS A 128 -4.19 17.69 -20.51
CA CYS A 128 -4.98 17.88 -21.73
C CYS A 128 -5.85 19.14 -21.68
N ALA A 129 -6.29 19.58 -20.49
CA ALA A 129 -7.24 20.69 -20.38
C ALA A 129 -6.70 22.06 -20.84
N GLY A 130 -5.37 22.25 -20.89
CA GLY A 130 -4.78 23.49 -21.42
C GLY A 130 -5.14 23.78 -22.88
N CYS A 131 -5.26 22.74 -23.73
CA CYS A 131 -5.66 22.87 -25.14
C CYS A 131 -7.10 22.37 -25.41
N HIS A 132 -7.66 21.57 -24.49
CA HIS A 132 -8.98 20.94 -24.59
C HIS A 132 -9.92 21.35 -23.45
N GLY A 133 -9.78 22.58 -22.97
CA GLY A 133 -10.63 23.18 -21.94
C GLY A 133 -11.06 24.59 -22.32
N GLY A 134 -11.87 25.22 -21.46
CA GLY A 134 -12.33 26.61 -21.66
C GLY A 134 -13.30 26.79 -22.83
N ASN A 135 -13.38 28.02 -23.33
CA ASN A 135 -14.40 28.46 -24.30
C ASN A 135 -14.06 28.16 -25.77
N ASN A 136 -12.84 27.72 -26.09
CA ASN A 136 -12.46 27.39 -27.46
C ASN A 136 -11.53 26.15 -27.51
N PRO A 137 -12.07 24.95 -27.20
CA PRO A 137 -11.27 23.74 -27.17
C PRO A 137 -10.77 23.34 -28.56
N SER A 138 -9.55 22.81 -28.63
CA SER A 138 -8.98 22.24 -29.85
C SER A 138 -9.91 21.17 -30.43
N ALA A 139 -10.23 21.29 -31.73
CA ALA A 139 -11.17 20.43 -32.44
C ALA A 139 -12.58 20.33 -31.81
N GLY A 140 -12.98 21.31 -30.98
CA GLY A 140 -14.27 21.31 -30.29
C GLY A 140 -14.39 20.30 -29.14
N ILE A 141 -13.29 19.66 -28.73
CA ILE A 141 -13.30 18.57 -27.75
C ILE A 141 -12.93 19.10 -26.37
N SER A 142 -13.84 18.99 -25.41
CA SER A 142 -13.59 19.32 -24.01
C SER A 142 -13.32 18.06 -23.17
N TYR A 143 -12.14 17.95 -22.57
CA TYR A 143 -11.84 16.88 -21.60
C TYR A 143 -12.19 17.27 -20.15
N ALA A 144 -12.97 18.34 -19.97
CA ALA A 144 -13.44 18.80 -18.67
C ALA A 144 -14.70 18.07 -18.19
N SER A 145 -15.34 17.24 -19.03
CA SER A 145 -16.53 16.47 -18.66
C SER A 145 -16.50 15.05 -19.21
N TYR A 146 -17.16 14.13 -18.48
CA TYR A 146 -17.28 12.72 -18.86
C TYR A 146 -17.90 12.56 -20.24
N ASN A 147 -19.04 13.23 -20.48
CA ASN A 147 -19.78 13.13 -21.75
C ASN A 147 -18.97 13.60 -22.96
N ALA A 148 -18.23 14.71 -22.82
CA ALA A 148 -17.39 15.21 -23.90
C ALA A 148 -16.13 14.34 -24.13
N THR A 149 -15.59 13.74 -23.06
CA THR A 149 -14.50 12.76 -23.18
C THR A 149 -14.96 11.49 -23.90
N LEU A 150 -16.16 11.00 -23.59
CA LEU A 150 -16.76 9.84 -24.25
C LEU A 150 -16.92 10.02 -25.77
N ALA A 151 -17.08 11.25 -26.26
CA ALA A 151 -17.15 11.51 -27.70
C ALA A 151 -15.87 11.12 -28.46
N THR A 152 -14.78 10.84 -27.76
CA THR A 152 -13.48 10.43 -28.32
C THR A 152 -13.09 8.99 -27.98
N VAL A 153 -13.99 8.23 -27.34
CA VAL A 153 -13.71 6.93 -26.74
C VAL A 153 -14.70 5.90 -27.24
N VAL A 154 -14.19 4.74 -27.65
CA VAL A 154 -14.97 3.53 -27.88
C VAL A 154 -14.86 2.67 -26.63
N LYS A 155 -15.96 2.56 -25.88
CA LYS A 155 -15.99 1.78 -24.63
C LYS A 155 -15.53 0.35 -24.86
N GLY A 156 -14.61 -0.13 -24.01
CA GLY A 156 -14.02 -1.46 -24.14
C GLY A 156 -12.97 -1.60 -25.24
N ASN A 157 -12.62 -0.52 -25.95
CA ASN A 157 -11.69 -0.57 -27.07
C ASN A 157 -10.79 0.67 -27.11
N ALA A 158 -9.71 0.66 -26.34
CA ALA A 158 -8.70 1.71 -26.37
C ALA A 158 -8.08 1.88 -27.77
N ALA A 159 -7.76 0.78 -28.47
CA ALA A 159 -7.15 0.84 -29.81
C ALA A 159 -8.05 1.52 -30.85
N GLY A 160 -9.38 1.42 -30.70
CA GLY A 160 -10.36 2.10 -31.54
C GLY A 160 -10.70 3.53 -31.09
N SER A 161 -10.16 3.99 -29.96
CA SER A 161 -10.49 5.29 -29.37
C SER A 161 -9.58 6.40 -29.89
N ARG A 162 -10.16 7.51 -30.37
CA ARG A 162 -9.44 8.69 -30.87
C ARG A 162 -8.53 9.31 -29.80
N LEU A 163 -8.99 9.35 -28.55
CA LEU A 163 -8.20 9.83 -27.41
C LEU A 163 -6.91 9.03 -27.27
N TYR A 164 -7.03 7.71 -27.14
CA TYR A 164 -5.89 6.83 -26.89
C TYR A 164 -4.93 6.79 -28.07
N THR A 165 -5.45 6.64 -29.30
CA THR A 165 -4.64 6.59 -30.52
C THR A 165 -3.83 7.87 -30.75
N SER A 166 -4.41 9.05 -30.49
CA SER A 166 -3.69 10.33 -30.61
C SER A 166 -2.55 10.47 -29.60
N ILE A 167 -2.68 9.83 -28.43
CA ILE A 167 -1.67 9.86 -27.38
C ILE A 167 -0.52 8.92 -27.72
N VAL A 168 -0.82 7.66 -28.04
CA VAL A 168 0.23 6.66 -28.34
C VAL A 168 0.95 6.94 -29.67
N SER A 169 0.32 7.68 -30.59
CA SER A 169 0.99 8.17 -31.79
C SER A 169 1.89 9.40 -31.54
N GLY A 170 1.97 9.90 -30.31
CA GLY A 170 2.75 11.09 -29.94
C GLY A 170 2.17 12.42 -30.42
N ARG A 171 0.94 12.42 -30.94
CA ARG A 171 0.28 13.66 -31.42
C ARG A 171 -0.23 14.52 -30.27
N MET A 172 -0.58 13.89 -29.15
CA MET A 172 -1.10 14.59 -27.97
C MET A 172 -0.50 14.06 -26.66
N PRO A 173 -0.29 14.95 -25.67
CA PRO A 173 -0.24 16.40 -25.79
C PRO A 173 1.09 16.83 -26.45
N PRO A 174 1.09 17.92 -27.23
CA PRO A 174 2.33 18.45 -27.80
C PRO A 174 3.27 18.95 -26.69
N GLY A 175 4.56 18.66 -26.82
CA GLY A 175 5.63 19.18 -25.95
C GLY A 175 5.75 18.54 -24.56
N THR A 176 4.69 17.93 -24.01
CA THR A 176 4.73 17.26 -22.69
C THR A 176 4.07 15.87 -22.70
N PRO A 177 4.62 14.89 -23.44
CA PRO A 177 4.02 13.56 -23.56
C PRO A 177 3.68 12.92 -22.21
N LEU A 178 2.60 12.14 -22.19
CA LEU A 178 2.23 11.35 -21.01
C LEU A 178 3.28 10.29 -20.74
N ASN A 179 3.48 9.98 -19.46
CA ASN A 179 4.31 8.83 -19.08
C ASN A 179 3.51 7.51 -19.21
N ALA A 180 4.21 6.37 -19.09
CA ALA A 180 3.61 5.05 -19.24
C ALA A 180 2.41 4.81 -18.32
N ALA A 181 2.49 5.23 -17.05
CA ALA A 181 1.40 5.06 -16.09
C ALA A 181 0.15 5.88 -16.45
N GLN A 182 0.33 7.09 -16.99
CA GLN A 182 -0.79 7.93 -17.44
C GLN A 182 -1.45 7.36 -18.70
N ILE A 183 -0.66 6.80 -19.62
CA ILE A 183 -1.17 6.12 -20.81
C ILE A 183 -1.94 4.85 -20.40
N ASP A 184 -1.40 4.08 -19.44
CA ASP A 184 -2.03 2.88 -18.93
C ASP A 184 -3.32 3.18 -18.17
N ALA A 185 -3.39 4.29 -17.43
CA ALA A 185 -4.62 4.76 -16.79
C ALA A 185 -5.73 5.03 -17.82
N ILE A 186 -5.41 5.71 -18.94
CA ILE A 186 -6.36 5.95 -20.03
C ILE A 186 -6.80 4.62 -20.64
N LYS A 187 -5.85 3.73 -20.96
CA LYS A 187 -6.15 2.43 -21.55
C LYS A 187 -7.08 1.62 -20.66
N THR A 188 -6.74 1.51 -19.38
CA THR A 188 -7.48 0.80 -18.35
C THR A 188 -8.89 1.35 -18.20
N TRP A 189 -9.05 2.67 -18.11
CA TRP A 189 -10.37 3.30 -18.05
C TRP A 189 -11.23 2.98 -19.28
N ILE A 190 -10.68 3.09 -20.49
CA ILE A 190 -11.42 2.80 -21.73
C ILE A 190 -11.81 1.32 -21.80
N ASP A 191 -10.85 0.42 -21.58
CA ASP A 191 -11.06 -1.03 -21.71
C ASP A 191 -11.99 -1.59 -20.63
N ALA A 192 -12.04 -0.95 -19.46
CA ALA A 192 -13.04 -1.23 -18.42
C ALA A 192 -14.46 -0.73 -18.77
N GLY A 193 -14.68 -0.19 -19.97
CA GLY A 193 -15.98 0.30 -20.43
C GLY A 193 -16.20 1.80 -20.21
N ALA A 194 -15.12 2.56 -20.00
CA ALA A 194 -15.14 3.99 -19.71
C ALA A 194 -16.13 4.29 -18.57
N LEU A 195 -15.86 3.70 -17.40
CA LEU A 195 -16.78 3.79 -16.27
C LEU A 195 -16.88 5.25 -15.81
N ASN A 196 -18.11 5.67 -15.56
CA ASN A 196 -18.35 6.89 -14.79
C ASN A 196 -18.08 6.60 -13.31
N ASN A 197 -18.13 7.64 -12.48
CA ASN A 197 -18.09 7.51 -11.03
C ASN A 197 -19.34 6.79 -10.50
#